data_AF-A0A381NWA4-F1
#
_entry.id   AF-A0A381NWA4-F1
#
_cell.length_a   1.000
_cell.length_b   1.000
_cell.length_c   1.000
_cell.angle_alpha   90.00
_cell.angle_beta   90.00
_cell.angle_gamma   90.00
#
_symmetry.space_group_name_H-M   'P 1'
#
loop_
_entity.id
_entity.type
_entity.pdbx_description
1 polymer ?
#
loop_
_entity_poly.entity_id
_entity_poly.type
_entity_poly.pdbx_seq_one_letter_code
_entity_poly.pdbx_strand_id
1 'polypeptide(L)'
;MVDIVSNNVGILVILAVFMAMFSLLEKNEQVISKTQSTENIEKLKIPWSHVSQKNILLIFLRSDRLLYLDRTLVYQRLKKYLSGSEPLPKHVNLDQFSIELTVGSGHAHCLKFLPSPGAGQWWHQFSQRNGVMKKLMKKYPPEENYFFFWVDPDSFEMFREIRKSLWDLNFEVGWKPIRIETPLRYCSGVGQAREFLPQ
;
A
#
# COMPACT_ATOMS: atom_id res chain seq x y z
N MET A 1 70.10 -14.13 28.80
CA MET A 1 69.59 -14.62 27.50
C MET A 1 68.32 -15.43 27.75
N VAL A 2 67.25 -14.78 28.17
CA VAL A 2 65.82 -15.16 28.12
C VAL A 2 65.09 -13.81 28.17
N ASP A 3 63.89 -13.68 27.59
CA ASP A 3 63.04 -12.46 27.54
C ASP A 3 62.98 -11.67 26.23
N ILE A 4 63.15 -12.36 25.09
CA ILE A 4 62.53 -11.92 23.82
C ILE A 4 61.58 -12.99 23.27
N VAL A 5 61.83 -14.26 23.59
CA VAL A 5 60.99 -15.38 23.11
C VAL A 5 59.66 -15.50 23.89
N SER A 6 59.59 -15.05 25.14
CA SER A 6 58.38 -15.18 25.98
C SER A 6 57.23 -14.26 25.53
N ASN A 7 57.53 -13.03 25.09
CA ASN A 7 56.50 -12.07 24.64
C ASN A 7 55.88 -12.46 23.29
N ASN A 8 56.69 -12.99 22.37
CA ASN A 8 56.21 -13.39 21.05
C ASN A 8 55.45 -14.72 21.09
N VAL A 9 55.90 -15.68 21.93
CA VAL A 9 55.18 -16.95 22.12
C VAL A 9 53.86 -16.71 22.86
N GLY A 10 53.83 -15.83 23.87
CA GLY A 10 52.60 -15.45 24.56
C GLY A 10 51.55 -14.82 23.63
N ILE A 11 51.97 -13.90 22.75
CA ILE A 11 51.09 -13.27 21.75
C ILE A 11 50.58 -14.29 20.72
N LEU A 12 51.42 -15.22 20.27
CA LEU A 12 51.01 -16.27 19.33
C LEU A 12 50.00 -17.24 19.94
N VAL A 13 50.17 -17.61 21.21
CA VAL A 13 49.20 -18.45 21.93
C VAL A 13 47.86 -17.73 22.09
N ILE A 14 47.87 -16.44 22.44
CA ILE A 14 46.65 -15.63 22.56
C ILE A 14 45.95 -15.51 21.19
N LEU A 15 46.67 -15.21 20.10
CA LEU A 15 46.10 -15.12 18.75
C LEU A 15 45.52 -16.47 18.27
N ALA A 16 46.18 -17.59 18.56
CA ALA A 16 45.67 -18.92 18.21
C ALA A 16 44.37 -19.25 18.96
N VAL A 17 44.28 -18.90 20.25
CA VAL A 17 43.05 -19.05 21.04
C VAL A 17 41.93 -18.14 20.50
N PHE A 18 42.23 -16.88 20.15
CA PHE A 18 41.25 -15.99 19.53
C PHE A 18 40.77 -16.50 18.17
N MET A 19 41.67 -16.97 17.30
CA MET A 19 41.31 -17.54 15.99
C MET A 19 40.47 -18.81 16.12
N ALA A 20 40.75 -19.66 17.12
CA ALA A 20 39.95 -20.85 17.41
C ALA A 20 38.57 -20.49 17.98
N MET A 21 38.48 -19.46 18.83
CA MET A 21 37.20 -18.94 19.34
C MET A 21 36.38 -18.28 18.23
N PHE A 22 36.99 -17.51 17.32
CA PHE A 22 36.32 -16.97 16.13
C PHE A 22 35.84 -18.07 15.17
N SER A 23 36.65 -19.12 14.94
CA SER A 23 36.24 -20.27 14.12
C SER A 23 35.10 -21.09 14.74
N LEU A 24 34.95 -21.08 16.07
CA LEU A 24 33.82 -21.70 16.77
C LEU A 24 32.57 -20.80 16.76
N LEU A 25 32.74 -19.47 16.73
CA LEU A 25 31.67 -18.48 16.57
C LEU A 25 31.13 -18.43 15.13
N GLU A 26 31.99 -18.62 14.12
CA GLU A 26 31.57 -18.66 12.70
C GLU A 26 30.85 -19.96 12.32
N LYS A 27 30.93 -21.02 13.15
CA LYS A 27 30.34 -22.32 12.83
C LYS A 27 28.88 -22.49 13.23
N ASN A 28 28.22 -21.45 13.76
CA ASN A 28 26.89 -21.61 14.37
C ASN A 28 25.79 -20.64 13.93
N GLU A 29 25.86 -20.07 12.73
CA GLU A 29 24.68 -19.47 12.07
C GLU A 29 24.60 -19.81 10.57
N GLN A 30 24.49 -21.10 10.26
CA GLN A 30 23.58 -21.53 9.18
C GLN A 30 22.17 -21.63 9.76
N VAL A 31 21.62 -20.51 10.21
CA VAL A 31 20.16 -20.34 10.18
C VAL A 31 19.90 -19.66 8.86
N ILE A 32 19.23 -20.36 7.96
CA ILE A 32 18.63 -19.81 6.75
C ILE A 32 17.65 -18.73 7.21
N SER A 33 18.15 -17.52 7.44
CA SER A 33 17.35 -16.32 7.30
C SER A 33 16.96 -16.32 5.85
N LYS A 34 15.73 -16.75 5.58
CA LYS A 34 15.02 -16.42 4.37
C LYS A 34 14.86 -14.91 4.41
N THR A 35 15.93 -14.19 4.07
CA THR A 35 15.88 -12.79 3.72
C THR A 35 14.99 -12.78 2.50
N GLN A 36 13.68 -12.60 2.71
CA GLN A 36 12.82 -12.05 1.69
C GLN A 36 13.52 -10.77 1.31
N SER A 37 14.23 -10.81 0.18
CA SER A 37 14.64 -9.63 -0.54
C SER A 37 13.38 -8.78 -0.61
N THR A 38 13.32 -7.73 0.20
CA THR A 38 12.51 -6.56 -0.10
C THR A 38 13.05 -6.09 -1.45
N GLU A 39 12.52 -6.64 -2.53
CA GLU A 39 12.67 -6.09 -3.86
C GLU A 39 12.44 -4.60 -3.71
N ASN A 40 13.36 -3.79 -4.21
CA ASN A 40 13.31 -2.34 -4.13
C ASN A 40 11.92 -1.87 -4.57
N ILE A 41 11.04 -1.57 -3.62
CA ILE A 41 9.69 -1.11 -3.92
C ILE A 41 9.86 0.26 -4.55
N GLU A 42 9.67 0.32 -5.86
CA GLU A 42 9.90 1.53 -6.63
C GLU A 42 8.87 2.59 -6.19
N LYS A 43 9.34 3.59 -5.45
CA LYS A 43 8.49 4.66 -4.93
C LYS A 43 7.88 5.41 -6.11
N LEU A 44 6.56 5.36 -6.28
CA LEU A 44 5.84 6.10 -7.32
C LEU A 44 5.97 7.62 -7.08
N LYS A 45 6.82 8.29 -7.85
CA LYS A 45 7.12 9.72 -7.73
C LYS A 45 6.13 10.64 -8.46
N ILE A 46 5.25 10.11 -9.31
CA ILE A 46 4.49 10.87 -10.35
C ILE A 46 2.96 10.61 -10.23
N PRO A 47 2.07 11.55 -10.65
CA PRO A 47 0.60 11.40 -10.74
C PRO A 47 0.06 10.32 -11.72
N TRP A 48 0.75 9.18 -11.84
CA TRP A 48 0.54 8.03 -12.72
C TRP A 48 1.29 8.03 -14.07
N SER A 49 2.11 6.99 -14.26
CA SER A 49 2.50 6.38 -15.56
C SER A 49 2.85 4.88 -15.44
N HIS A 50 2.67 4.22 -14.29
CA HIS A 50 2.99 2.80 -14.11
C HIS A 50 1.79 2.01 -13.58
N VAL A 51 1.47 0.90 -14.25
CA VAL A 51 0.49 -0.09 -13.79
C VAL A 51 1.16 -0.90 -12.68
N SER A 52 0.75 -0.71 -11.43
CA SER A 52 1.16 -1.61 -10.34
C SER A 52 0.40 -2.92 -10.46
N GLN A 53 1.10 -4.05 -10.29
CA GLN A 53 0.48 -5.38 -10.22
C GLN A 53 -0.20 -5.65 -8.87
N LYS A 54 -0.02 -4.73 -7.90
CA LYS A 54 -0.58 -4.83 -6.55
C LYS A 54 -2.07 -4.48 -6.52
N ASN A 55 -2.75 -4.97 -5.49
CA ASN A 55 -4.12 -4.62 -5.17
C ASN A 55 -4.20 -3.16 -4.70
N ILE A 56 -5.20 -2.44 -5.20
CA ILE A 56 -5.40 -1.02 -4.92
C ILE A 56 -6.33 -0.79 -3.72
N LEU A 57 -5.86 -0.02 -2.74
CA LEU A 57 -6.64 0.53 -1.64
C LEU A 57 -7.02 1.97 -1.97
N LEU A 58 -8.32 2.20 -2.21
CA LEU A 58 -8.84 3.47 -2.68
C LEU A 58 -9.16 4.42 -1.52
N ILE A 59 -8.54 5.59 -1.52
CA ILE A 59 -8.76 6.65 -0.53
C ILE A 59 -9.19 7.92 -1.26
N PHE A 60 -10.22 8.56 -0.73
CA PHE A 60 -10.62 9.91 -1.14
C PHE A 60 -10.28 10.88 -0.02
N LEU A 61 -9.54 11.93 -0.35
CA LEU A 61 -9.10 12.98 0.56
C LEU A 61 -9.63 14.33 0.09
N ARG A 62 -10.53 14.92 0.88
CA ARG A 62 -11.12 16.24 0.65
C ARG A 62 -11.34 16.95 1.97
N SER A 63 -11.02 18.24 2.02
CA SER A 63 -11.22 19.07 3.20
C SER A 63 -10.68 18.39 4.47
N ASP A 64 -9.46 17.85 4.35
CA ASP A 64 -8.70 17.16 5.41
C ASP A 64 -9.41 15.91 6.01
N ARG A 65 -10.39 15.36 5.29
CA ARG A 65 -11.08 14.12 5.63
C ARG A 65 -10.71 13.01 4.68
N LEU A 66 -10.40 11.85 5.26
CA LEU A 66 -10.09 10.62 4.56
C LEU A 66 -11.29 9.68 4.55
N LEU A 67 -11.70 9.25 3.36
CA LEU A 67 -12.72 8.24 3.15
C LEU A 67 -12.08 7.01 2.46
N TYR A 68 -12.17 5.85 3.11
CA TYR A 68 -11.80 4.58 2.48
C TYR A 68 -12.97 4.05 1.65
N LEU A 69 -12.74 3.86 0.35
CA LEU A 69 -13.72 3.37 -0.61
C LEU A 69 -13.60 1.84 -0.73
N ASP A 70 -14.19 1.14 0.23
CA ASP A 70 -14.06 -0.32 0.36
C ASP A 70 -14.71 -1.08 -0.80
N ARG A 71 -13.89 -1.46 -1.78
CA ARG A 71 -14.31 -2.27 -2.92
C ARG A 71 -14.81 -3.64 -2.52
N THR A 72 -14.21 -4.28 -1.51
CA THR A 72 -14.63 -5.61 -1.05
C THR A 72 -16.08 -5.54 -0.55
N LEU A 73 -16.40 -4.51 0.24
CA LEU A 73 -17.77 -4.27 0.70
C LEU A 73 -18.74 -4.06 -0.47
N VAL A 74 -18.34 -3.27 -1.48
CA VAL A 74 -19.16 -3.06 -2.69
C VAL A 74 -19.44 -4.38 -3.41
N TYR A 75 -18.41 -5.21 -3.67
CA TYR A 75 -18.61 -6.49 -4.36
C TYR A 75 -19.42 -7.49 -3.52
N GLN A 76 -19.31 -7.47 -2.20
CA GLN A 76 -20.17 -8.27 -1.32
C GLN A 76 -21.64 -7.89 -1.50
N ARG A 77 -21.97 -6.59 -1.58
CA ARG A 77 -23.33 -6.11 -1.87
C ARG A 77 -23.81 -6.49 -3.26
N LEU A 78 -22.90 -6.51 -4.24
CA LEU A 78 -23.21 -6.88 -5.62
C LEU A 78 -23.32 -8.40 -5.85
N LYS A 79 -22.79 -9.24 -4.96
CA LYS A 79 -22.66 -10.69 -5.15
C LYS A 79 -23.95 -11.38 -5.58
N LYS A 80 -25.09 -11.05 -4.96
CA LYS A 80 -26.39 -11.66 -5.27
C LYS A 80 -26.95 -11.29 -6.65
N TYR A 81 -26.51 -10.17 -7.20
CA TYR A 81 -26.87 -9.73 -8.54
C TYR A 81 -25.94 -10.36 -9.58
N LEU A 82 -24.66 -10.49 -9.23
CA LEU A 82 -23.66 -11.16 -10.06
C LEU A 82 -23.89 -12.68 -10.18
N SER A 83 -24.63 -13.30 -9.25
CA SER A 83 -25.06 -14.69 -9.34
C SER A 83 -26.26 -14.92 -10.26
N GLY A 84 -26.80 -13.88 -10.92
CA GLY A 84 -27.93 -13.98 -11.84
C GLY A 84 -29.30 -14.11 -11.16
N SER A 85 -29.36 -13.95 -9.83
CA SER A 85 -30.60 -14.11 -9.06
C SER A 85 -31.50 -12.87 -9.12
N GLU A 86 -30.93 -11.70 -9.41
CA GLU A 86 -31.62 -10.40 -9.50
C GLU A 86 -30.97 -9.53 -10.59
N PRO A 87 -31.71 -8.60 -11.23
CA PRO A 87 -31.15 -7.68 -12.20
C PRO A 87 -30.10 -6.77 -11.55
N LEU A 88 -28.99 -6.54 -12.25
CA LEU A 88 -27.86 -5.76 -11.74
C LEU A 88 -28.27 -4.32 -11.40
N PRO A 89 -28.04 -3.85 -10.17
CA PRO A 89 -28.43 -2.50 -9.78
C PRO A 89 -27.50 -1.50 -10.46
N LYS A 90 -28.08 -0.43 -11.01
CA LYS A 90 -27.30 0.72 -11.49
C LYS A 90 -26.70 1.53 -10.35
N HIS A 91 -27.34 1.49 -9.18
CA HIS A 91 -26.97 2.28 -8.01
C HIS A 91 -27.02 1.43 -6.74
N VAL A 92 -26.00 1.53 -5.89
CA VAL A 92 -25.96 0.87 -4.57
C VAL A 92 -25.56 1.87 -3.51
N ASN A 93 -26.36 1.98 -2.46
CA ASN A 93 -26.09 2.86 -1.32
C ASN A 93 -25.29 2.12 -0.24
N LEU A 94 -24.28 2.79 0.31
CA LEU A 94 -23.54 2.39 1.50
C LEU A 94 -23.50 3.57 2.49
N ASP A 95 -23.01 3.32 3.71
CA ASP A 95 -23.11 4.27 4.82
C ASP A 95 -22.51 5.64 4.54
N GLN A 96 -21.33 5.70 3.90
CA GLN A 96 -20.59 6.94 3.66
C GLN A 96 -20.50 7.34 2.18
N PHE A 97 -20.94 6.49 1.27
CA PHE A 97 -20.93 6.75 -0.16
C PHE A 97 -21.92 5.83 -0.87
N SER A 98 -22.37 6.24 -2.04
CA SER A 98 -23.03 5.34 -2.97
C SER A 98 -22.13 5.04 -4.17
N ILE A 99 -22.51 4.05 -4.96
CA ILE A 99 -21.82 3.72 -6.20
C ILE A 99 -22.80 3.69 -7.36
N GLU A 100 -22.34 4.16 -8.51
CA GLU A 100 -22.95 3.88 -9.81
C GLU A 100 -22.11 2.81 -10.51
N LEU A 101 -22.77 1.72 -10.94
CA LEU A 101 -22.14 0.61 -11.64
C LEU A 101 -22.40 0.73 -13.14
N THR A 102 -21.32 0.76 -13.92
CA THR A 102 -21.38 0.68 -15.38
C THR A 102 -20.71 -0.61 -15.83
N VAL A 103 -21.43 -1.45 -16.58
CA VAL A 103 -20.89 -2.69 -17.15
C VAL A 103 -20.38 -2.39 -18.56
N GLY A 104 -19.16 -2.84 -18.87
CA GLY A 104 -18.57 -2.76 -20.20
C GLY A 104 -18.71 -4.09 -20.96
N SER A 105 -17.98 -4.22 -22.08
CA SER A 105 -17.89 -5.50 -22.80
C SER A 105 -17.13 -6.54 -21.98
N GLY A 106 -17.60 -7.80 -21.98
CA GLY A 106 -16.98 -8.89 -21.23
C GLY A 106 -17.21 -8.77 -19.72
N HIS A 107 -16.17 -9.02 -18.91
CA HIS A 107 -16.22 -8.90 -17.44
C HIS A 107 -15.80 -7.52 -16.91
N ALA A 108 -15.46 -6.59 -17.81
CA ALA A 108 -15.05 -5.24 -17.45
C ALA A 108 -16.24 -4.44 -16.89
N HIS A 109 -15.98 -3.69 -15.83
CA HIS A 109 -16.99 -2.84 -15.21
C HIS A 109 -16.33 -1.67 -14.49
N CYS A 110 -17.04 -0.55 -14.36
CA CYS A 110 -16.60 0.63 -13.64
C CYS A 110 -17.52 0.89 -12.44
N LEU A 111 -16.88 1.16 -11.31
CA LEU A 111 -17.50 1.70 -10.10
C LEU A 111 -17.19 3.20 -10.06
N LYS A 112 -18.24 4.02 -10.12
CA LYS A 112 -18.14 5.45 -9.82
C LYS A 112 -18.62 5.66 -8.39
N PHE A 113 -17.73 6.09 -7.52
CA PHE A 113 -18.02 6.38 -6.12
C PHE A 113 -18.60 7.80 -5.99
N LEU A 114 -19.62 7.92 -5.15
CA LEU A 114 -20.35 9.15 -4.84
C LEU A 114 -20.33 9.34 -3.31
N PRO A 115 -19.30 10.00 -2.76
CA PRO A 115 -19.22 10.27 -1.33
C PRO A 115 -20.39 11.12 -0.85
N SER A 116 -20.96 10.76 0.31
CA SER A 116 -21.96 11.60 0.97
C SER A 116 -21.35 12.92 1.46
N PRO A 117 -22.12 14.01 1.59
CA PRO A 117 -21.63 15.24 2.19
C PRO A 117 -21.02 14.99 3.58
N GLY A 118 -19.80 15.47 3.80
CA GLY A 118 -19.07 15.27 5.07
C GLY A 118 -18.57 13.84 5.32
N ALA A 119 -18.60 12.95 4.33
CA ALA A 119 -18.06 11.60 4.46
C ALA A 119 -16.55 11.58 4.79
N GLY A 120 -16.10 10.47 5.36
CA GLY A 120 -14.72 10.29 5.80
C GLY A 120 -14.47 10.74 7.24
N GLN A 121 -13.21 10.64 7.66
CA GLN A 121 -12.74 10.94 9.01
C GLN A 121 -11.55 11.87 8.95
N TRP A 122 -11.40 12.74 9.95
CA TRP A 122 -10.21 13.58 10.08
C TRP A 122 -8.95 12.72 10.25
N TRP A 123 -7.80 13.22 9.79
CA TRP A 123 -6.54 12.47 9.86
C TRP A 123 -6.22 11.90 11.25
N HIS A 124 -6.41 12.68 12.32
CA HIS A 124 -6.14 12.23 13.70
C HIS A 124 -7.01 11.01 14.10
N GLN A 125 -8.27 10.95 13.63
CA GLN A 125 -9.16 9.81 13.85
C GLN A 125 -8.82 8.63 12.93
N PHE A 126 -8.46 8.93 11.68
CA PHE A 126 -8.16 7.93 10.66
C PHE A 126 -6.86 7.15 10.99
N SER A 127 -5.87 7.84 11.56
CA SER A 127 -4.52 7.34 11.86
C SER A 127 -4.32 6.79 13.28
N GLN A 128 -5.29 7.01 14.18
CA GLN A 128 -5.20 6.55 15.58
C GLN A 128 -4.94 5.03 15.69
N ARG A 129 -4.54 4.56 16.88
CA ARG A 129 -4.15 3.15 17.13
C ARG A 129 -5.15 2.11 16.61
N ASN A 130 -6.46 2.41 16.66
CA ASN A 130 -7.55 1.57 16.17
C ASN A 130 -8.31 2.19 14.97
N GLY A 131 -7.70 3.19 14.33
CA GLY A 131 -8.24 3.91 13.18
C GLY A 131 -8.22 3.07 11.90
N VAL A 132 -8.88 3.59 10.87
CA VAL A 132 -8.99 2.92 9.58
C VAL A 132 -7.61 2.63 8.99
N MET A 133 -6.66 3.57 9.06
CA MET A 133 -5.31 3.37 8.51
C MET A 133 -4.60 2.17 9.14
N LYS A 134 -4.59 2.06 10.48
CA LYS A 134 -3.94 0.94 11.18
C LYS A 134 -4.62 -0.39 10.87
N LYS A 135 -5.96 -0.41 10.73
CA LYS A 135 -6.69 -1.60 10.31
C LYS A 135 -6.34 -2.02 8.89
N LEU A 136 -6.24 -1.07 7.96
CA LEU A 136 -5.86 -1.34 6.58
C LEU A 136 -4.44 -1.92 6.50
N MET A 137 -3.46 -1.27 7.12
CA MET A 137 -2.07 -1.74 7.08
C MET A 137 -1.87 -3.10 7.77
N LYS A 138 -2.69 -3.44 8.77
CA LYS A 138 -2.68 -4.78 9.39
C LYS A 138 -3.27 -5.84 8.47
N LYS A 139 -4.30 -5.50 7.69
CA LYS A 139 -5.04 -6.43 6.83
C LYS A 139 -4.37 -6.62 5.47
N TYR A 140 -3.72 -5.58 4.97
CA TYR A 140 -3.23 -5.50 3.59
C TYR A 140 -1.72 -5.22 3.60
N PRO A 141 -0.86 -6.24 3.38
CA PRO A 141 0.58 -6.09 3.41
C PRO A 141 1.10 -5.31 2.17
N PRO A 142 2.20 -4.55 2.30
CA PRO A 142 2.72 -3.65 1.25
C PRO A 142 3.27 -4.37 0.00
N GLU A 143 3.58 -5.66 0.10
CA GLU A 143 4.06 -6.49 -1.00
C GLU A 143 2.95 -6.78 -2.01
N GLU A 144 1.70 -6.81 -1.57
CA GLU A 144 0.54 -7.15 -2.39
C GLU A 144 -0.41 -5.98 -2.59
N ASN A 145 -0.21 -4.87 -1.87
CA ASN A 145 -1.17 -3.76 -1.82
C ASN A 145 -0.47 -2.40 -1.92
N TYR A 146 -1.16 -1.46 -2.56
CA TYR A 146 -0.74 -0.07 -2.63
C TYR A 146 -1.93 0.86 -2.34
N PHE A 147 -1.63 2.07 -1.85
CA PHE A 147 -2.65 3.07 -1.63
C PHE A 147 -2.79 3.98 -2.85
N PHE A 148 -4.02 4.28 -3.23
CA PHE A 148 -4.32 5.27 -4.24
C PHE A 148 -5.21 6.37 -3.68
N PHE A 149 -4.80 7.61 -3.89
CA PHE A 149 -5.52 8.78 -3.38
C PHE A 149 -6.11 9.62 -4.51
N TRP A 150 -7.41 9.87 -4.45
CA TRP A 150 -7.97 11.07 -5.07
C TRP A 150 -7.86 12.22 -4.09
N VAL A 151 -7.13 13.27 -4.46
CA VAL A 151 -6.78 14.36 -3.54
C VAL A 151 -7.34 15.68 -4.04
N ASP A 152 -8.18 16.30 -3.22
CA ASP A 152 -8.64 17.66 -3.42
C ASP A 152 -7.46 18.64 -3.20
N PRO A 153 -7.28 19.69 -4.03
CA PRO A 153 -6.20 20.65 -3.89
C PRO A 153 -6.06 21.27 -2.49
N ASP A 154 -7.17 21.42 -1.76
CA ASP A 154 -7.17 21.93 -0.40
C ASP A 154 -6.43 21.03 0.61
N SER A 155 -6.22 19.76 0.26
CA SER A 155 -5.71 18.73 1.17
C SER A 155 -4.32 18.21 0.77
N PHE A 156 -3.60 18.91 -0.12
CA PHE A 156 -2.27 18.47 -0.59
C PHE A 156 -1.22 18.41 0.52
N GLU A 157 -1.23 19.36 1.45
CA GLU A 157 -0.28 19.36 2.57
C GLU A 157 -0.41 18.10 3.42
N MET A 158 -1.64 17.81 3.85
CA MET A 158 -1.97 16.57 4.55
C MET A 158 -1.57 15.34 3.73
N PHE A 159 -1.87 15.33 2.43
CA PHE A 159 -1.47 14.21 1.57
C PHE A 159 0.04 13.99 1.55
N ARG A 160 0.86 15.05 1.52
CA ARG A 160 2.33 14.93 1.52
C ARG A 160 2.84 14.22 2.77
N GLU A 161 2.29 14.56 3.94
CA GLU A 161 2.61 13.92 5.21
C GLU A 161 2.22 12.45 5.23
N ILE A 162 0.98 12.15 4.80
CA ILE A 162 0.45 10.77 4.74
C ILE A 162 1.31 9.92 3.80
N ARG A 163 1.62 10.44 2.61
CA ARG A 163 2.44 9.74 1.62
C ARG A 163 3.82 9.42 2.18
N LYS A 164 4.46 10.36 2.87
CA LYS A 164 5.76 10.13 3.51
C LYS A 164 5.67 8.99 4.52
N SER A 165 4.67 9.01 5.41
CA SER A 165 4.47 7.95 6.39
C SER A 165 4.21 6.58 5.77
N LEU A 166 3.50 6.50 4.63
CA LEU A 166 3.25 5.24 3.93
C LEU A 166 4.51 4.71 3.24
N TRP A 167 5.33 5.60 2.67
CA TRP A 167 6.63 5.23 2.10
C TRP A 167 7.61 4.71 3.14
N ASP A 168 7.61 5.27 4.34
CA ASP A 168 8.44 4.79 5.46
C ASP A 168 8.01 3.38 5.93
N LEU A 169 6.79 2.98 5.57
CA LEU A 169 6.22 1.64 5.79
C LEU A 169 6.24 0.76 4.53
N ASN A 170 7.04 1.13 3.52
CA ASN A 170 7.24 0.37 2.28
C ASN A 170 6.00 0.22 1.39
N PHE A 171 4.93 0.99 1.60
CA PHE A 171 3.79 1.00 0.69
C PHE A 171 4.10 1.81 -0.58
N GLU A 172 3.64 1.31 -1.72
CA GLU A 172 3.45 2.15 -2.92
C GLU A 172 2.28 3.12 -2.70
N VAL A 173 2.42 4.34 -3.22
CA VAL A 173 1.39 5.37 -3.11
C VAL A 173 1.19 6.05 -4.46
N GLY A 174 0.05 5.78 -5.10
CA GLY A 174 -0.43 6.50 -6.27
C GLY A 174 -1.38 7.61 -5.86
N TRP A 175 -1.51 8.66 -6.68
CA TRP A 175 -2.48 9.71 -6.43
C TRP A 175 -2.88 10.46 -7.71
N LYS A 176 -4.03 11.12 -7.65
CA LYS A 176 -4.54 12.01 -8.68
C LYS A 176 -5.17 13.25 -8.05
N PRO A 177 -4.80 14.48 -8.46
CA PRO A 177 -5.51 15.67 -8.06
C PRO A 177 -6.91 15.68 -8.68
N ILE A 178 -7.92 16.11 -7.92
CA ILE A 178 -9.31 16.11 -8.39
C ILE A 178 -10.00 17.45 -8.13
N ARG A 179 -10.98 17.78 -8.97
CA ARG A 179 -11.92 18.87 -8.75
C ARG A 179 -13.28 18.32 -8.33
N ILE A 180 -14.21 19.18 -7.95
CA ILE A 180 -15.56 18.79 -7.48
C ILE A 180 -16.25 17.88 -8.49
N GLU A 181 -16.13 18.19 -9.77
CA GLU A 181 -16.71 17.48 -10.91
C GLU A 181 -15.96 16.21 -11.34
N THR A 182 -14.77 15.96 -10.78
CA THR A 182 -13.97 14.80 -11.20
C THR A 182 -14.59 13.51 -10.67
N PRO A 183 -14.98 12.56 -11.54
CA PRO A 183 -15.56 11.30 -11.07
C PRO A 183 -14.51 10.44 -10.36
N LEU A 184 -14.85 9.97 -9.15
CA LEU A 184 -14.07 8.98 -8.43
C LEU A 184 -14.35 7.61 -9.05
N ARG A 185 -13.67 7.28 -10.16
CA ARG A 185 -13.97 6.10 -10.96
C ARG A 185 -12.85 5.06 -10.90
N TYR A 186 -13.21 3.84 -10.57
CA TYR A 186 -12.38 2.65 -10.67
C TYR A 186 -12.96 1.70 -11.73
N CYS A 187 -12.16 1.17 -12.65
CA CYS A 187 -12.62 0.21 -13.65
C CYS A 187 -11.81 -1.09 -13.58
N SER A 188 -12.50 -2.24 -13.58
CA SER A 188 -11.90 -3.55 -13.76
C SER A 188 -11.58 -3.77 -15.24
N GLY A 189 -10.42 -4.35 -15.55
CA GLY A 189 -10.06 -4.78 -16.91
C GLY A 189 -9.49 -3.71 -17.85
N VAL A 190 -9.33 -2.45 -17.43
CA VAL A 190 -8.65 -1.41 -18.25
C VAL A 190 -7.12 -1.45 -18.10
N GLY A 191 -6.59 -2.39 -17.29
CA GLY A 191 -5.15 -2.54 -17.03
C GLY A 191 -4.36 -3.38 -18.05
N GLN A 192 -4.98 -3.84 -19.15
CA GLN A 192 -4.26 -4.55 -20.24
C GLN A 192 -4.47 -3.96 -21.63
N ALA A 193 -5.33 -2.94 -21.80
CA ALA A 193 -5.52 -2.33 -23.11
C ALA A 193 -5.79 -0.83 -22.96
N ARG A 194 -4.90 -0.06 -23.61
CA ARG A 194 -4.91 1.39 -23.84
C ARG A 194 -4.16 2.19 -22.80
N GLU A 195 -2.84 2.20 -23.01
CA GLU A 195 -1.99 3.38 -22.98
C GLU A 195 -2.79 4.69 -22.84
N PHE A 196 -2.61 5.36 -21.71
CA PHE A 196 -2.87 6.79 -21.64
C PHE A 196 -1.76 7.47 -22.44
N LEU A 197 -2.10 8.06 -23.59
CA LEU A 197 -1.26 9.06 -24.24
C LEU A 197 -1.36 10.35 -23.40
N PRO A 198 -0.26 10.85 -22.81
CA PRO A 198 -0.25 12.15 -22.16
C PRO A 198 -0.46 13.26 -23.21
N GLN A 199 -1.31 14.24 -22.88
CA GLN A 199 -1.33 15.55 -23.53
C GLN A 199 -0.33 16.47 -22.85
#